data_AF-A0A1W2AWA3-F1
#
_entry.id   AF-A0A1W2AWA3-F1
#
_cell.length_a   1.000
_cell.length_b   1.000
_cell.length_c   1.000
_cell.angle_alpha   90.00
_cell.angle_beta   90.00
_cell.angle_gamma   90.00
#
_symmetry.space_group_name_H-M   'P 1'
#
loop_
_entity.id
_entity.type
_entity.pdbx_description
1 polymer ?
#
loop_
_entity_poly.entity_id
_entity_poly.type
_entity_poly.pdbx_seq_one_letter_code
_entity_poly.pdbx_strand_id
1 'polypeptide(L)'
;MQNGYVESFNGRMWDELLNETLFHGLDHARAAIREWAEDHNACRPHSSIGYQTPASYAETIFAMGSGMPDPIANKALKGITTTAEALIRAG
;
A
#
# COMPACT_ATOMS: atom_id res chain seq x y z
N MET A 1 -19.07 -2.27 1.82
CA MET A 1 -17.98 -3.27 1.67
C MET A 1 -16.63 -2.56 1.56
N GLN A 2 -16.30 -1.64 2.47
CA GLN A 2 -15.04 -0.85 2.40
C GLN A 2 -13.92 -1.49 3.25
N ASN A 3 -14.27 -2.19 4.33
CA ASN A 3 -13.30 -2.82 5.24
C ASN A 3 -12.55 -4.02 4.66
N GLY A 4 -13.18 -4.83 3.80
CA GLY A 4 -12.57 -6.09 3.34
C GLY A 4 -11.30 -5.92 2.50
N TYR A 5 -11.16 -4.79 1.79
CA TYR A 5 -9.92 -4.47 1.08
C TYR A 5 -8.78 -4.13 2.04
N VAL A 6 -9.05 -3.26 3.03
CA VAL A 6 -8.07 -2.85 4.04
C VAL A 6 -7.64 -4.03 4.92
N GLU A 7 -8.58 -4.90 5.29
CA GLU A 7 -8.32 -6.13 6.04
C GLU A 7 -7.44 -7.11 5.24
N SER A 8 -7.74 -7.32 3.96
CA SER A 8 -6.95 -8.19 3.08
C SER A 8 -5.55 -7.64 2.80
N PHE A 9 -5.41 -6.32 2.71
CA PHE A 9 -4.13 -5.65 2.57
C PHE A 9 -3.27 -5.83 3.82
N ASN A 10 -3.84 -5.52 5.00
CA ASN A 10 -3.12 -5.63 6.27
C ASN A 10 -2.70 -7.07 6.56
N GLY A 11 -3.58 -8.06 6.34
CA GLY A 11 -3.23 -9.47 6.52
C GLY A 11 -2.04 -9.88 5.66
N ARG A 12 -2.07 -9.56 4.36
CA ARG A 12 -0.96 -9.90 3.46
C ARG A 12 0.34 -9.16 3.74
N MET A 13 0.27 -7.89 4.15
CA MET A 13 1.48 -7.17 4.54
C MET A 13 2.16 -7.84 5.75
N TRP A 14 1.38 -8.36 6.69
CA TRP A 14 1.90 -9.11 7.82
C TRP A 14 2.51 -10.44 7.39
N ASP A 15 1.76 -11.26 6.67
CA ASP A 15 2.16 -12.62 6.30
C ASP A 15 3.30 -12.65 5.27
N GLU A 16 3.35 -11.70 4.33
CA GLU A 16 4.29 -11.75 3.20
C GLU A 16 5.53 -10.88 3.38
N LEU A 17 5.45 -9.82 4.21
CA LEU A 17 6.55 -8.87 4.38
C LEU A 17 7.07 -8.85 5.82
N LEU A 18 6.20 -8.54 6.79
CA LEU A 18 6.65 -8.25 8.16
C LEU A 18 7.11 -9.51 8.90
N ASN A 19 6.46 -10.66 8.69
CA ASN A 19 6.85 -11.92 9.32
C ASN A 19 8.03 -12.60 8.62
N GLU A 20 8.22 -12.34 7.33
CA GLU A 20 9.24 -13.01 6.51
C GLU A 20 10.57 -12.23 6.42
N THR A 21 10.57 -10.94 6.79
CA THR A 21 11.73 -10.07 6.59
C THR A 21 12.32 -9.60 7.92
N LEU A 22 13.59 -9.93 8.15
CA LEU A 22 14.38 -9.28 9.20
C LEU A 22 14.88 -7.91 8.73
N PHE A 23 14.45 -6.85 9.39
CA PHE A 23 14.90 -5.50 9.07
C PHE A 23 16.23 -5.18 9.74
N HIS A 24 17.15 -4.58 8.98
CA HIS A 24 18.50 -4.23 9.45
C HIS A 24 18.63 -2.74 9.79
N GLY A 25 17.53 -1.98 9.66
CA GLY A 25 17.49 -0.54 9.87
C GLY A 25 16.31 0.11 9.14
N LEU A 26 16.09 1.39 9.41
CA LEU A 26 14.96 2.13 8.84
C LEU A 26 15.04 2.25 7.30
N ASP A 27 16.23 2.41 6.74
CA ASP A 27 16.39 2.50 5.28
C ASP A 27 16.08 1.18 4.59
N HIS A 28 16.50 0.05 5.18
CA HIS A 28 16.13 -1.27 4.68
C HIS A 28 14.61 -1.49 4.77
N ALA A 29 13.98 -1.14 5.89
CA ALA A 29 12.54 -1.26 6.05
C ALA A 29 11.75 -0.40 5.05
N ARG A 30 12.18 0.84 4.81
CA ARG A 30 11.56 1.74 3.82
C ARG A 30 11.65 1.17 2.40
N ALA A 31 12.81 0.63 2.03
CA ALA A 31 13.01 0.02 0.71
C ALA A 31 12.12 -1.23 0.54
N ALA A 32 12.11 -2.12 1.53
CA ALA A 32 11.32 -3.36 1.48
C ALA A 32 9.80 -3.08 1.44
N ILE A 33 9.32 -2.10 2.23
CA ILE A 33 7.91 -1.68 2.18
C ILE A 33 7.55 -1.10 0.81
N ARG A 34 8.45 -0.28 0.23
CA ARG A 34 8.22 0.31 -1.09
C ARG A 34 8.12 -0.77 -2.17
N GLU A 35 9.09 -1.68 -2.21
CA GLU A 35 9.14 -2.77 -3.18
C GLU A 35 7.89 -3.67 -3.08
N TRP A 36 7.53 -4.07 -1.86
CA TRP A 36 6.32 -4.87 -1.63
C TRP A 36 5.05 -4.14 -2.06
N ALA A 37 4.93 -2.84 -1.77
CA ALA A 37 3.76 -2.05 -2.17
C ALA A 37 3.67 -1.87 -3.69
N GLU A 38 4.80 -1.70 -4.38
CA GLU A 38 4.83 -1.65 -5.85
C GLU A 38 4.36 -2.98 -6.46
N ASP A 39 4.88 -4.12 -5.97
CA ASP A 39 4.47 -5.46 -6.43
C ASP A 39 2.99 -5.75 -6.13
N HIS A 40 2.52 -5.46 -4.92
CA HIS A 40 1.12 -5.65 -4.52
C HIS A 40 0.16 -4.87 -5.42
N ASN A 41 0.48 -3.60 -5.71
CA ASN A 41 -0.41 -2.72 -6.47
C ASN A 41 -0.39 -2.99 -7.98
N ALA A 42 0.76 -3.39 -8.55
CA ALA A 42 0.95 -3.47 -9.99
C ALA A 42 0.90 -4.89 -10.56
N CYS A 43 1.29 -5.91 -9.79
CA CYS A 43 1.53 -7.26 -10.33
C CYS A 43 0.52 -8.30 -9.86
N ARG A 44 -0.07 -8.13 -8.66
CA ARG A 44 -0.87 -9.18 -8.03
C ARG A 44 -2.37 -8.99 -8.26
N PRO A 45 -3.04 -9.88 -9.02
CA PRO A 45 -4.50 -9.84 -9.15
C PRO A 45 -5.18 -10.27 -7.84
N HIS A 46 -6.35 -9.70 -7.54
CA HIS A 46 -7.07 -9.97 -6.30
C HIS A 46 -8.53 -10.35 -6.57
N SER A 47 -8.96 -11.48 -6.01
CA SER A 47 -10.31 -12.03 -6.22
C SER A 47 -11.42 -11.07 -5.74
N SER A 48 -11.17 -10.27 -4.71
CA SER A 48 -12.12 -9.28 -4.18
C SER A 48 -12.41 -8.11 -5.12
N ILE A 49 -11.54 -7.86 -6.10
CA ILE A 49 -11.69 -6.84 -7.15
C ILE A 49 -11.71 -7.47 -8.55
N GLY A 50 -12.35 -8.65 -8.66
CA GLY A 50 -12.57 -9.30 -9.95
C GLY A 50 -11.29 -9.80 -10.62
N TYR A 51 -10.29 -10.20 -9.83
CA TYR A 51 -8.96 -10.61 -10.31
C TYR A 51 -8.21 -9.52 -11.07
N GLN A 52 -8.50 -8.25 -10.80
CA GLN A 52 -7.70 -7.12 -11.23
C GLN A 52 -6.58 -6.83 -10.23
N THR A 53 -5.55 -6.12 -10.67
CA THR A 53 -4.58 -5.50 -9.75
C THR A 53 -5.20 -4.25 -9.13
N PRO A 54 -4.78 -3.85 -7.91
CA PRO A 54 -5.26 -2.61 -7.30
C PRO A 54 -5.13 -1.38 -8.21
N ALA A 55 -4.03 -1.28 -8.97
CA ALA A 55 -3.82 -0.18 -9.91
C ALA A 55 -4.85 -0.19 -11.06
N SER A 56 -5.07 -1.33 -11.70
CA SER A 56 -6.04 -1.46 -12.80
C SER A 56 -7.49 -1.22 -12.34
N TYR A 57 -7.82 -1.66 -11.12
CA TYR A 57 -9.11 -1.37 -10.52
C TYR A 57 -9.28 0.13 -10.24
N ALA A 58 -8.25 0.81 -9.74
CA ALA A 58 -8.29 2.25 -9.52
C ALA A 58 -8.49 3.04 -10.81
N GLU A 59 -7.83 2.64 -11.91
CA GLU A 59 -8.04 3.24 -13.24
C GLU A 59 -9.48 3.06 -13.73
N THR A 60 -10.05 1.86 -13.54
CA THR A 60 -11.45 1.58 -13.90
C THR A 60 -12.42 2.48 -13.13
N ILE A 61 -12.22 2.64 -11.82
CA ILE A 61 -13.04 3.50 -10.98
C ILE A 61 -12.91 4.98 -11.38
N PHE A 62 -11.69 5.42 -11.66
CA PHE A 62 -11.43 6.79 -12.12
C PHE A 62 -12.11 7.08 -13.47
N ALA A 63 -12.05 6.13 -14.41
CA ALA A 63 -12.70 6.24 -15.72
C ALA A 63 -14.23 6.24 -15.64
N MET A 64 -14.81 5.57 -14.64
CA MET A 64 -16.27 5.50 -14.44
C MET A 64 -16.88 6.77 -13.81
N GLY A 65 -16.10 7.82 -13.56
CA GLY A 65 -16.59 9.09 -13.00
C GLY A 65 -17.11 8.99 -11.56
N SER A 66 -17.03 7.81 -10.96
CA SER A 66 -17.30 7.54 -9.55
C SER A 66 -16.03 7.94 -8.81
N GLY A 67 -15.97 9.19 -8.32
CA GLY A 67 -14.77 9.75 -7.68
C GLY A 67 -14.06 8.76 -6.75
N MET A 68 -12.72 8.79 -6.81
CA MET A 68 -11.78 7.98 -6.03
C MET A 68 -12.34 7.59 -4.65
N PRO A 69 -12.57 6.30 -4.34
CA PRO A 69 -12.90 5.89 -2.98
C PRO A 69 -11.74 6.31 -2.07
N ASP A 70 -12.08 6.97 -0.96
CA ASP A 70 -11.15 7.73 -0.12
C ASP A 70 -9.75 7.09 0.00
N PRO A 71 -8.68 7.86 -0.27
CA PRO A 71 -7.34 7.35 -0.45
C PRO A 71 -6.66 7.13 0.92
N ILE A 72 -7.25 6.31 1.79
CA ILE A 72 -6.67 5.97 3.09
C ILE A 72 -5.24 5.42 2.90
N ALA A 73 -4.98 4.70 1.81
CA ALA A 73 -3.63 4.26 1.41
C ALA A 73 -2.68 5.43 1.05
N ASN A 74 -3.13 6.45 0.32
CA ASN A 74 -2.30 7.63 -0.01
C ASN A 74 -2.10 8.54 1.22
N LYS A 75 -3.09 8.65 2.11
CA LYS A 75 -2.96 9.37 3.38
C LYS A 75 -1.97 8.68 4.32
N ALA A 76 -1.98 7.34 4.37
CA ALA A 76 -1.00 6.56 5.12
C ALA A 76 0.41 6.72 4.51
N LEU A 77 0.55 6.64 3.19
CA LEU A 77 1.83 6.86 2.51
C LEU A 77 2.35 8.29 2.74
N LYS A 78 1.52 9.32 2.54
CA LYS A 78 1.86 10.72 2.86
C LYS A 78 2.21 10.91 4.33
N GLY A 79 1.51 10.26 5.25
CA GLY A 79 1.81 10.31 6.68
C GLY A 79 3.18 9.72 7.00
N ILE A 80 3.56 8.63 6.33
CA ILE A 80 4.89 8.01 6.46
C ILE A 80 5.97 8.92 5.84
N THR A 81 5.74 9.49 4.65
CA THR A 81 6.72 10.39 4.01
C THR A 81 6.90 11.68 4.80
N THR A 82 5.82 12.29 5.29
CA THR A 82 5.86 13.53 6.08
C THR A 82 6.53 13.31 7.43
N THR A 83 6.31 12.16 8.08
CA THR A 83 6.97 11.80 9.35
C THR A 83 8.46 11.52 9.12
N ALA A 84 8.81 10.86 8.01
CA ALA A 84 10.20 10.61 7.63
C ALA A 84 10.95 11.92 7.32
N GLU A 85 10.34 12.86 6.59
CA GLU A 85 10.92 14.18 6.29
C GLU A 85 11.08 15.06 7.54
N ALA A 86 10.10 15.03 8.46
CA ALA A 86 10.17 15.77 9.72
C ALA A 86 11.30 15.30 10.64
N LEU A 87 11.58 13.98 10.66
CA LEU A 87 12.67 13.39 11.44
C LEU A 87 14.05 13.68 10.83
N ILE A 88 14.16 13.85 9.51
CA ILE A 88 15.40 14.24 8.83
C ILE A 88 15.76 15.71 9.11
N ARG A 89 14.76 16.58 9.27
CA ARG A 89 14.95 18.02 9.55
C ARG A 89 15.23 18.34 11.03
N ALA A 90 14.87 17.43 11.93
CA ALA A 90 15.06 17.59 13.37
C ALA A 90 16.39 17.02 13.90
N GLY A 91 17.24 16.47 13.00
CA GLY A 91 18.61 16.05 13.28
C GLY A 91 19.63 17.14 12.97
#